data_AF-A0A8S4RUK3-F1
#
_entry.id   AF-A0A8S4RUK3-F1
#
_cell.length_a   1.000
_cell.length_b   1.000
_cell.length_c   1.000
_cell.angle_alpha   90.00
_cell.angle_beta   90.00
_cell.angle_gamma   90.00
#
_symmetry.space_group_name_H-M   'P 1'
#
loop_
_entity.id
_entity.type
_entity.pdbx_description
1 polymer ?
#
loop_
_entity_poly.entity_id
_entity_poly.type
_entity_poly.pdbx_seq_one_letter_code
_entity_poly.pdbx_strand_id
1 'polypeptide(L)'
;MMLVRLNMRLALAALCGGVLLVTLYWGRCGDLTRRPISSVLSNALSERAGDEIECWINGEYSVACLRDRDQVYVPFSFIHKYFEIYGKITSVDGVEKFEWSHSYSKVYHPKKKYDPRGTFATFENYNVEVRDRVKCISGIEGVPVSTQWEPKGFFYPTQIAQFGLAHYSKNITEPEPRVKIIDDGEKYRENWIVSKDAVTTREFDSELKANVLRFSTTDHVSSQVWLKVNISQDFVLSMDLMLKPNSSMTVVLQNKEKKETVYLHYVTSTQLIYAQEDHIYYGIGVDQKWRRLTRDLIIDMQKGHSAMSQGHAISVLSRAFYRSGDAGYLRAAQRALYLLDVPSHAGGVKAMWMDKYLWYEEYPTKPPLFVLNGFIYTLLGLYDLHVIEGENSISLAKKMFDDGMVSLKALLPLFDTGSGSFYDLRHFTLGVSPNIARWDYHATHVNQLYLLSGLDPDPILINTAKRWEGYMQGKRAAHN
;
A
#
# COMPACT_ATOMS: atom_id res chain seq x y z
N MET A 1 28.85 -29.14 81.42
CA MET A 1 29.22 -27.73 81.18
C MET A 1 30.65 -27.69 80.65
N MET A 2 30.81 -27.67 79.33
CA MET A 2 31.90 -27.02 78.59
C MET A 2 31.43 -26.95 77.14
N LEU A 3 30.94 -25.77 76.74
CA LEU A 3 30.68 -25.44 75.34
C LEU A 3 32.03 -25.39 74.61
N VAL A 4 32.25 -26.28 73.65
CA VAL A 4 33.29 -26.08 72.64
C VAL A 4 32.70 -25.10 71.61
N ARG A 5 33.17 -23.85 71.65
CA ARG A 5 32.84 -22.82 70.66
C ARG A 5 33.36 -23.28 69.29
N LEU A 6 32.44 -23.69 68.41
CA LEU A 6 32.76 -23.94 67.01
C LEU A 6 33.18 -22.61 66.36
N ASN A 7 34.43 -22.53 65.92
CA ASN A 7 34.98 -21.32 65.30
C ASN A 7 34.41 -21.20 63.88
N MET A 8 33.34 -20.40 63.72
CA MET A 8 32.59 -20.27 62.47
C MET A 8 33.44 -19.89 61.25
N ARG A 9 34.60 -19.22 61.45
CA ARG A 9 35.54 -18.91 60.36
C ARG A 9 36.22 -20.14 59.77
N LEU A 10 36.53 -21.13 60.62
CA LEU A 10 37.10 -22.42 60.19
C LEU A 10 36.06 -23.28 59.47
N ALA A 11 34.81 -23.26 59.93
CA ALA A 11 33.71 -23.94 59.27
C ALA A 11 33.43 -23.35 57.87
N LEU A 12 33.43 -22.02 57.74
CA LEU A 12 33.27 -21.35 56.45
C LEU A 12 34.42 -21.66 55.48
N ALA A 13 35.67 -21.64 55.96
CA ALA A 13 36.85 -21.94 55.15
C ALA A 13 36.84 -23.39 54.63
N ALA A 14 36.42 -24.36 55.46
CA ALA A 14 36.27 -25.75 55.05
C ALA A 14 35.17 -25.91 53.97
N LEU A 15 34.06 -25.16 54.10
CA LEU A 15 32.95 -25.19 53.16
C LEU A 15 33.34 -24.57 51.81
N CYS A 16 34.06 -23.44 51.82
CA CYS A 16 34.61 -22.84 50.60
C CYS A 16 35.65 -23.74 49.91
N GLY A 17 36.52 -24.41 50.68
CA GLY A 17 37.47 -25.38 50.14
C GLY A 17 36.80 -26.60 49.50
N GLY A 18 35.71 -27.09 50.11
CA GLY A 18 34.90 -28.18 49.57
C GLY A 18 34.23 -27.80 48.23
N VAL A 19 33.67 -26.61 48.13
CA VAL A 19 33.06 -26.11 46.87
C VAL A 19 34.12 -25.98 45.77
N LEU A 20 35.32 -25.47 46.09
CA LEU A 20 36.42 -25.35 45.13
C LEU A 20 36.89 -26.72 44.60
N LEU A 21 37.01 -27.72 45.47
CA LEU A 21 37.34 -29.09 45.08
C LEU A 21 36.28 -29.73 44.19
N VAL A 22 34.99 -29.51 44.49
CA VAL A 22 33.88 -30.01 43.66
C VAL A 22 33.89 -29.34 42.27
N THR A 23 34.13 -28.02 42.20
CA THR A 23 34.21 -27.32 40.90
C THR A 23 35.42 -27.75 40.07
N LEU A 24 36.57 -28.02 40.69
CA LEU A 24 37.76 -28.54 40.00
C LEU A 24 37.58 -29.99 39.55
N TYR A 25 36.86 -30.81 40.32
CA TYR A 25 36.51 -32.17 39.94
C TYR A 25 35.52 -32.20 38.77
N TRP A 26 34.49 -31.35 38.80
CA TRP A 26 33.52 -31.23 37.71
C TRP A 26 34.14 -30.69 36.42
N GLY A 27 35.09 -29.75 36.53
CA GLY A 27 35.85 -29.20 35.39
C GLY A 27 36.80 -30.20 34.72
N ARG A 28 37.20 -31.29 35.40
CA ARG A 28 38.07 -32.34 34.83
C ARG A 28 37.34 -33.60 34.37
N CYS A 29 36.03 -33.70 34.58
CA CYS A 29 35.19 -34.81 34.08
C CYS A 29 34.49 -34.49 32.75
N GLY A 30 34.79 -33.36 32.11
CA GLY A 30 34.25 -32.97 30.79
C GLY A 30 34.97 -33.59 29.59
N ASP A 31 36.16 -34.17 29.77
CA ASP A 31 36.97 -34.73 28.67
C ASP A 31 37.37 -36.19 28.97
N LEU A 32 36.49 -37.14 28.64
CA LEU A 32 36.85 -38.56 28.45
C LEU A 32 35.78 -39.28 27.61
N THR A 33 35.97 -39.21 26.29
CA THR A 33 35.78 -40.29 25.31
C THR A 33 34.58 -41.23 25.48
N ARG A 34 33.47 -40.98 24.77
CA ARG A 34 32.59 -42.04 24.26
C ARG A 34 33.03 -42.42 22.85
N ARG A 35 33.69 -43.58 22.73
CA ARG A 35 33.76 -44.35 21.48
C ARG A 35 32.34 -44.82 21.11
N PRO A 36 31.85 -44.62 19.88
CA PRO A 36 30.76 -45.44 19.35
C PRO A 36 31.34 -46.63 18.58
N ILE A 37 30.96 -47.83 19.00
CA ILE A 37 30.98 -49.02 18.16
C ILE A 37 29.93 -48.77 17.06
N SER A 38 30.36 -48.26 15.92
CA SER A 38 29.61 -48.22 14.66
C SER A 38 30.61 -47.99 13.51
N SER A 39 31.49 -48.96 13.28
CA SER A 39 32.57 -48.88 12.29
C SER A 39 32.38 -49.86 11.12
N VAL A 40 31.15 -50.32 10.84
CA VAL A 40 30.92 -51.28 9.74
C VAL A 40 29.71 -50.95 8.84
N LEU A 41 28.87 -49.96 9.19
CA LEU A 41 27.73 -49.56 8.35
C LEU A 41 27.77 -48.12 7.82
N SER A 42 28.72 -47.28 8.23
CA SER A 42 28.85 -45.90 7.75
C SER A 42 29.60 -45.78 6.41
N ASN A 43 30.37 -46.79 6.02
CA ASN A 43 31.22 -46.71 4.81
C ASN A 43 30.46 -46.90 3.49
N ALA A 44 29.19 -47.32 3.51
CA ALA A 44 28.41 -47.54 2.29
C ALA A 44 27.48 -46.36 1.91
N LEU A 45 27.35 -45.34 2.78
CA LEU A 45 26.50 -44.16 2.53
C LEU A 45 27.29 -42.84 2.43
N SER A 46 28.59 -42.86 2.72
CA SER A 46 29.46 -41.68 2.69
C SER A 46 30.02 -41.34 1.29
N GLU A 47 29.73 -42.13 0.25
CA GLU A 47 30.21 -41.88 -1.12
C GLU A 47 29.32 -40.92 -1.94
N ARG A 48 28.26 -40.33 -1.35
CA ARG A 48 27.39 -39.38 -2.05
C ARG A 48 27.09 -38.08 -1.30
N ALA A 49 27.68 -37.87 -0.13
CA ALA A 49 27.56 -36.60 0.59
C ALA A 49 28.72 -35.70 0.18
N GLY A 50 28.44 -34.64 -0.58
CA GLY A 50 29.46 -33.63 -0.92
C GLY A 50 30.09 -33.04 0.35
N ASP A 51 31.34 -32.62 0.25
CA ASP A 51 32.08 -32.00 1.35
C ASP A 51 31.39 -30.69 1.75
N GLU A 52 31.09 -30.52 3.03
CA GLU A 52 30.58 -29.25 3.54
C GLU A 52 31.72 -28.22 3.56
N ILE A 53 31.50 -27.08 2.91
CA ILE A 53 32.48 -26.00 2.80
C ILE A 53 31.85 -24.66 3.20
N GLU A 54 32.70 -23.70 3.54
CA GLU A 54 32.28 -22.34 3.89
C GLU A 54 32.33 -21.43 2.64
N CYS A 55 31.19 -20.83 2.29
CA CYS A 55 31.12 -19.79 1.27
C CYS A 55 31.21 -18.40 1.93
N TRP A 56 32.32 -17.69 1.68
CA TRP A 56 32.53 -16.32 2.13
C TRP A 56 31.87 -15.33 1.16
N ILE A 57 30.76 -14.70 1.56
CA ILE A 57 29.93 -13.84 0.70
C ILE A 57 30.43 -12.40 0.77
N ASN A 58 30.95 -11.89 -0.35
CA ASN A 58 31.41 -10.49 -0.55
C ASN A 58 32.38 -9.93 0.50
N GLY A 59 33.02 -10.75 1.33
CA GLY A 59 33.87 -10.23 2.39
C GLY A 59 33.18 -10.10 3.76
N GLU A 60 31.88 -10.32 3.87
CA GLU A 60 31.09 -9.86 5.02
C GLU A 60 30.67 -10.98 5.97
N TYR A 61 30.19 -12.11 5.45
CA TYR A 61 29.70 -13.22 6.26
C TYR A 61 29.79 -14.55 5.50
N SER A 62 29.65 -15.63 6.26
CA SER A 62 29.75 -17.00 5.77
C SER A 62 28.41 -17.70 5.66
N VAL A 63 28.30 -18.58 4.67
CA VAL A 63 27.17 -19.48 4.47
C VAL A 63 27.68 -20.90 4.29
N ALA A 64 27.04 -21.88 4.94
CA ALA A 64 27.35 -23.29 4.72
C ALA A 64 26.95 -23.71 3.30
N CYS A 65 27.91 -24.25 2.56
CA CYS A 65 27.78 -24.70 1.18
C CYS A 65 28.17 -26.17 1.07
N LEU A 66 27.79 -26.81 -0.04
CA LEU A 66 28.23 -28.16 -0.35
C LEU A 66 29.16 -28.12 -1.55
N ARG A 67 30.20 -28.95 -1.54
CA ARG A 67 31.10 -29.14 -2.65
C ARG A 67 31.04 -30.59 -3.12
N ASP A 68 30.74 -30.78 -4.38
CA ASP A 68 30.92 -32.07 -5.05
C ASP A 68 31.96 -31.89 -6.15
N ARG A 69 33.16 -32.45 -5.94
CA ARG A 69 34.33 -32.30 -6.82
C ARG A 69 34.71 -30.83 -7.07
N ASP A 70 34.43 -30.33 -8.26
CA ASP A 70 34.71 -28.97 -8.74
C ASP A 70 33.47 -28.06 -8.68
N GLN A 71 32.31 -28.59 -8.31
CA GLN A 71 31.06 -27.85 -8.22
C GLN A 71 30.79 -27.42 -6.78
N VAL A 72 30.41 -26.15 -6.62
CA VAL A 72 29.96 -25.58 -5.35
C VAL A 72 28.46 -25.32 -5.43
N TYR A 73 27.74 -25.92 -4.49
CA TYR A 73 26.31 -25.80 -4.32
C TYR A 73 26.04 -24.84 -3.16
N VAL A 74 25.45 -23.71 -3.49
CA VAL A 74 25.03 -22.70 -2.51
C VAL A 74 23.57 -22.97 -2.13
N PRO A 75 23.21 -22.95 -0.84
CA PRO A 75 21.86 -23.33 -0.42
C PRO A 75 20.82 -22.34 -0.93
N PHE A 76 19.71 -22.85 -1.47
CA PHE A 76 18.63 -22.00 -1.98
C PHE A 76 18.05 -21.08 -0.90
N SER A 77 18.07 -21.50 0.38
CA SER A 77 17.67 -20.69 1.55
C SER A 77 18.46 -19.38 1.72
N PHE A 78 19.67 -19.32 1.16
CA PHE A 78 20.45 -18.10 1.02
C PHE A 78 20.14 -17.39 -0.29
N ILE A 79 20.26 -18.09 -1.43
CA ILE A 79 20.12 -17.51 -2.79
C ILE A 79 18.79 -16.78 -2.94
N HIS A 80 17.69 -17.34 -2.44
CA HIS A 80 16.35 -16.78 -2.63
C HIS A 80 16.14 -15.44 -1.91
N LYS A 81 16.84 -15.21 -0.80
CA LYS A 81 16.83 -13.92 -0.09
C LYS A 81 17.80 -12.94 -0.76
N TYR A 82 18.99 -13.44 -1.10
CA TYR A 82 20.07 -12.60 -1.62
C TYR A 82 19.74 -12.03 -3.01
N PHE A 83 19.12 -12.83 -3.88
CA PHE A 83 18.72 -12.42 -5.24
C PHE A 83 17.22 -12.10 -5.38
N GLU A 84 16.46 -12.15 -4.27
CA GLU A 84 15.01 -11.94 -4.26
C GLU A 84 14.23 -12.79 -5.28
N ILE A 85 14.64 -14.06 -5.40
CA ILE A 85 14.00 -15.06 -6.27
C ILE A 85 13.16 -16.06 -5.46
N TYR A 86 12.39 -16.91 -6.15
CA TYR A 86 11.39 -17.77 -5.53
C TYR A 86 11.58 -19.21 -5.97
N GLY A 87 11.29 -20.15 -5.08
CA GLY A 87 11.32 -21.54 -5.45
C GLY A 87 10.64 -22.43 -4.42
N LYS A 88 10.12 -23.56 -4.88
CA LYS A 88 9.41 -24.53 -4.06
C LYS A 88 9.66 -25.94 -4.58
N ILE A 89 9.68 -26.91 -3.67
CA ILE A 89 9.65 -28.32 -4.05
C ILE A 89 8.18 -28.70 -4.29
N THR A 90 7.89 -29.25 -5.45
CA THR A 90 6.59 -29.85 -5.79
C THR A 90 6.79 -31.34 -6.02
N SER A 91 5.75 -32.14 -5.77
CA SER A 91 5.75 -33.57 -6.06
C SER A 91 4.64 -33.86 -7.05
N VAL A 92 5.00 -34.44 -8.19
CA VAL A 92 4.06 -34.91 -9.21
C VAL A 92 4.43 -36.36 -9.50
N ASP A 93 3.48 -37.27 -9.32
CA ASP A 93 3.66 -38.71 -9.51
C ASP A 93 4.82 -39.33 -8.69
N GLY A 94 5.02 -38.83 -7.46
CA GLY A 94 6.06 -39.34 -6.55
C GLY A 94 7.48 -38.86 -6.87
N VAL A 95 7.67 -38.03 -7.90
CA VAL A 95 8.94 -37.39 -8.23
C VAL A 95 8.95 -35.98 -7.66
N GLU A 96 9.89 -35.71 -6.76
CA GLU A 96 10.13 -34.35 -6.26
C GLU A 96 10.88 -33.51 -7.29
N LYS A 97 10.39 -32.29 -7.53
CA LYS A 97 10.97 -31.31 -8.45
C LYS A 97 11.09 -29.97 -7.74
N PHE A 98 12.23 -29.32 -7.88
CA PHE A 98 12.40 -27.94 -7.44
C PHE A 98 11.99 -26.99 -8.57
N GLU A 99 10.90 -26.25 -8.38
CA GLU A 99 10.44 -25.21 -9.30
C GLU A 99 11.09 -23.89 -8.91
N TRP A 100 11.87 -23.30 -9.83
CA TRP A 100 12.50 -21.99 -9.67
C TRP A 100 11.71 -20.93 -10.44
N SER A 101 11.51 -19.76 -9.84
CA SER A 101 10.90 -18.58 -10.47
C SER A 101 11.65 -17.29 -10.11
N HIS A 102 11.91 -16.46 -11.11
CA HIS A 102 12.54 -15.15 -10.91
C HIS A 102 11.58 -14.10 -10.33
N SER A 103 10.26 -14.34 -10.39
CA SER A 103 9.23 -13.43 -9.89
C SER A 103 8.14 -14.16 -9.09
N TYR A 104 7.60 -13.48 -8.07
CA TYR A 104 6.66 -14.06 -7.09
C TYR A 104 5.19 -13.86 -7.41
N SER A 105 4.85 -13.37 -8.59
CA SER A 105 3.46 -13.42 -9.00
C SER A 105 3.06 -14.88 -9.24
N LYS A 106 2.84 -15.63 -8.14
CA LYS A 106 1.96 -16.77 -7.84
C LYS A 106 2.22 -17.42 -6.44
N VAL A 107 1.11 -17.60 -5.70
CA VAL A 107 0.71 -18.45 -4.52
C VAL A 107 1.60 -18.52 -3.26
N TYR A 108 1.01 -18.09 -2.13
CA TYR A 108 1.54 -18.17 -0.76
C TYR A 108 1.62 -19.60 -0.18
N HIS A 109 2.68 -19.88 0.58
CA HIS A 109 2.89 -21.13 1.32
C HIS A 109 2.77 -20.89 2.84
N PRO A 110 1.75 -21.44 3.53
CA PRO A 110 1.52 -21.20 4.95
C PRO A 110 2.68 -21.70 5.83
N LYS A 111 3.20 -20.83 6.71
CA LYS A 111 4.29 -21.18 7.67
C LYS A 111 3.79 -21.94 8.90
N LYS A 112 2.47 -21.95 9.14
CA LYS A 112 1.80 -22.59 10.27
C LYS A 112 0.49 -23.22 9.79
N LYS A 113 -0.02 -24.20 10.55
CA LYS A 113 -1.38 -24.71 10.37
C LYS A 113 -2.37 -23.56 10.57
N TYR A 114 -3.35 -23.45 9.68
CA TYR A 114 -4.36 -22.38 9.74
C TYR A 114 -5.16 -22.47 11.06
N ASP A 115 -5.17 -21.36 11.82
CA ASP A 115 -6.04 -21.15 12.98
C ASP A 115 -7.11 -20.13 12.58
N PRO A 116 -8.40 -20.47 12.60
CA PRO A 116 -9.49 -19.54 12.30
C PRO A 116 -9.54 -18.28 13.17
N ARG A 117 -8.84 -18.26 14.32
CA ARG A 117 -8.72 -17.10 15.21
C ARG A 117 -7.48 -16.24 14.91
N GLY A 118 -6.61 -16.70 14.02
CA GLY A 118 -5.40 -16.00 13.60
C GLY A 118 -5.60 -15.22 12.31
N THR A 119 -4.50 -14.83 11.67
CA THR A 119 -4.49 -14.12 10.40
C THR A 119 -5.23 -14.90 9.30
N PHE A 120 -6.00 -14.20 8.47
CA PHE A 120 -6.69 -14.82 7.34
C PHE A 120 -5.74 -14.97 6.15
N ALA A 121 -5.14 -16.16 6.01
CA ALA A 121 -4.17 -16.46 4.96
C ALA A 121 -3.03 -15.42 4.88
N THR A 122 -3.04 -14.55 3.86
CA THR A 122 -2.03 -13.48 3.63
C THR A 122 -2.55 -12.07 3.80
N PHE A 123 -3.77 -11.92 4.33
CA PHE A 123 -4.48 -10.65 4.27
C PHE A 123 -3.86 -9.56 5.16
N GLU A 124 -2.94 -9.91 6.05
CA GLU A 124 -2.05 -8.94 6.72
C GLU A 124 -1.30 -8.03 5.73
N ASN A 125 -1.00 -8.54 4.52
CA ASN A 125 -0.29 -7.81 3.48
C ASN A 125 -1.22 -7.08 2.48
N TYR A 126 -2.54 -7.16 2.68
CA TYR A 126 -3.51 -6.66 1.72
C TYR A 126 -3.95 -5.24 2.10
N ASN A 127 -3.83 -4.31 1.16
CA ASN A 127 -4.42 -2.97 1.24
C ASN A 127 -5.59 -2.94 0.27
N VAL A 128 -6.78 -3.27 0.76
CA VAL A 128 -7.95 -3.49 -0.10
C VAL A 128 -8.48 -2.15 -0.61
N GLU A 129 -8.53 -1.18 0.29
CA GLU A 129 -8.94 0.21 0.15
C GLU A 129 -8.15 0.98 -0.90
N VAL A 130 -6.87 0.65 -1.12
CA VAL A 130 -6.03 1.32 -2.12
C VAL A 130 -6.42 0.92 -3.55
N ARG A 131 -6.94 -0.29 -3.77
CA ARG A 131 -7.22 -0.83 -5.12
C ARG A 131 -8.12 0.09 -5.94
N ASP A 132 -7.88 0.19 -7.24
CA ASP A 132 -8.61 1.08 -8.16
C ASP A 132 -10.11 0.78 -8.24
N ARG A 133 -10.45 -0.50 -8.13
CA ARG A 133 -11.86 -0.95 -8.08
C ARG A 133 -12.57 -0.60 -6.77
N VAL A 134 -11.87 -0.09 -5.76
CA VAL A 134 -12.50 0.60 -4.62
C VAL A 134 -12.68 2.05 -5.01
N LYS A 135 -13.93 2.45 -5.22
CA LYS A 135 -14.31 3.83 -5.49
C LYS A 135 -13.98 4.74 -4.31
N CYS A 136 -14.42 4.34 -3.13
CA CYS A 136 -14.15 5.03 -1.86
C CYS A 136 -14.59 4.12 -0.69
N ILE A 137 -14.32 4.55 0.54
CA ILE A 137 -14.94 3.99 1.73
C ILE A 137 -16.23 4.77 2.01
N SER A 138 -17.38 4.11 2.04
CA SER A 138 -18.67 4.76 2.29
C SER A 138 -18.64 5.55 3.60
N GLY A 139 -19.12 6.80 3.58
CA GLY A 139 -19.27 7.61 4.79
C GLY A 139 -20.38 7.12 5.71
N ILE A 140 -21.40 6.46 5.14
CA ILE A 140 -22.55 5.92 5.87
C ILE A 140 -22.23 4.56 6.49
N GLU A 141 -21.70 3.65 5.67
CA GLU A 141 -21.52 2.24 6.03
C GLU A 141 -20.11 1.91 6.55
N GLY A 142 -19.12 2.79 6.34
CA GLY A 142 -17.74 2.56 6.76
C GLY A 142 -17.01 1.43 6.02
N VAL A 143 -17.54 0.99 4.87
CA VAL A 143 -16.98 -0.12 4.08
C VAL A 143 -16.73 0.28 2.62
N PRO A 144 -15.87 -0.45 1.88
CA PRO A 144 -15.57 -0.14 0.49
C PRO A 144 -16.79 -0.22 -0.43
N VAL A 145 -16.89 0.74 -1.35
CA VAL A 145 -17.81 0.68 -2.49
C VAL A 145 -17.03 0.28 -3.74
N SER A 146 -17.51 -0.75 -4.43
CA SER A 146 -16.86 -1.32 -5.61
C SER A 146 -17.33 -0.68 -6.91
N THR A 147 -16.43 -0.54 -7.87
CA THR A 147 -16.76 -0.20 -9.28
C THR A 147 -16.48 -1.34 -10.25
N GLN A 148 -16.20 -2.55 -9.75
CA GLN A 148 -15.70 -3.66 -10.56
C GLN A 148 -16.63 -4.06 -11.72
N TRP A 149 -17.94 -3.98 -11.51
CA TRP A 149 -18.96 -4.31 -12.51
C TRP A 149 -19.92 -3.16 -12.82
N GLU A 150 -20.12 -2.25 -11.85
CA GLU A 150 -20.99 -1.09 -12.01
C GLU A 150 -20.26 0.22 -11.68
N PRO A 151 -20.12 1.14 -12.65
CA PRO A 151 -19.40 2.40 -12.47
C PRO A 151 -20.02 3.34 -11.42
N LYS A 152 -21.34 3.23 -11.22
CA LYS A 152 -22.05 4.02 -10.20
C LYS A 152 -21.54 3.70 -8.79
N GLY A 153 -21.03 2.49 -8.58
CA GLY A 153 -20.60 2.01 -7.29
C GLY A 153 -21.66 1.11 -6.66
N PHE A 154 -21.26 -0.03 -6.11
CA PHE A 154 -22.13 -0.95 -5.39
C PHE A 154 -21.36 -1.62 -4.25
N PHE A 155 -22.06 -2.04 -3.21
CA PHE A 155 -21.46 -2.78 -2.10
C PHE A 155 -21.20 -4.22 -2.53
N TYR A 156 -19.93 -4.54 -2.76
CA TYR A 156 -19.53 -5.88 -3.16
C TYR A 156 -19.13 -6.72 -1.93
N PRO A 157 -19.92 -7.73 -1.52
CA PRO A 157 -19.68 -8.45 -0.26
C PRO A 157 -18.29 -9.07 -0.16
N THR A 158 -17.73 -9.59 -1.26
CA THR A 158 -16.37 -10.14 -1.26
C THR A 158 -15.32 -9.08 -0.97
N GLN A 159 -15.44 -7.89 -1.55
CA GLN A 159 -14.49 -6.80 -1.31
C GLN A 159 -14.59 -6.27 0.13
N ILE A 160 -15.81 -6.17 0.66
CA ILE A 160 -16.07 -5.78 2.04
C ILE A 160 -15.47 -6.81 3.00
N ALA A 161 -15.71 -8.11 2.76
CA ALA A 161 -15.12 -9.18 3.55
C ALA A 161 -13.59 -9.15 3.49
N GLN A 162 -13.00 -8.92 2.31
CA GLN A 162 -11.55 -8.79 2.17
C GLN A 162 -10.99 -7.61 2.95
N PHE A 163 -11.66 -6.46 2.93
CA PHE A 163 -11.29 -5.28 3.71
C PHE A 163 -11.30 -5.60 5.21
N GLY A 164 -12.39 -6.20 5.71
CA GLY A 164 -12.48 -6.60 7.12
C GLY A 164 -11.41 -7.62 7.52
N LEU A 165 -11.20 -8.67 6.72
CA LEU A 165 -10.21 -9.72 7.00
C LEU A 165 -8.76 -9.21 6.93
N ALA A 166 -8.48 -8.22 6.07
CA ALA A 166 -7.19 -7.55 5.99
C ALA A 166 -6.92 -6.73 7.26
N HIS A 167 -7.85 -5.85 7.65
CA HIS A 167 -7.71 -5.08 8.88
C HIS A 167 -7.68 -5.96 10.13
N TYR A 168 -8.46 -7.06 10.17
CA TYR A 168 -8.39 -8.04 11.27
C TYR A 168 -7.01 -8.69 11.36
N SER A 169 -6.44 -9.11 10.23
CA SER A 169 -5.12 -9.73 10.21
C SER A 169 -4.03 -8.73 10.63
N LYS A 170 -4.09 -7.49 10.12
CA LYS A 170 -3.20 -6.40 10.51
C LYS A 170 -3.28 -6.08 12.00
N ASN A 171 -4.48 -6.04 12.58
CA ASN A 171 -4.67 -5.82 14.02
C ASN A 171 -3.97 -6.87 14.89
N ILE A 172 -3.76 -8.09 14.38
CA ILE A 172 -3.05 -9.15 15.11
C ILE A 172 -1.53 -9.03 14.93
N THR A 173 -1.07 -8.57 13.77
CA THR A 173 0.34 -8.60 13.38
C THR A 173 1.09 -7.29 13.59
N GLU A 174 0.38 -6.16 13.47
CA GLU A 174 0.93 -4.82 13.64
C GLU A 174 0.92 -4.42 15.12
N PRO A 175 1.84 -3.53 15.54
CA PRO A 175 1.82 -2.99 16.90
C PRO A 175 0.56 -2.14 17.14
N GLU A 176 0.17 -2.02 18.41
CA GLU A 176 -0.92 -1.13 18.84
C GLU A 176 -0.70 0.29 18.32
N PRO A 177 -1.75 0.94 17.75
CA PRO A 177 -1.61 2.26 17.17
C PRO A 177 -1.38 3.31 18.25
N ARG A 178 -0.64 4.36 17.89
CA ARG A 178 -0.55 5.56 18.74
C ARG A 178 -1.89 6.28 18.71
N VAL A 179 -2.44 6.58 19.88
CA VAL A 179 -3.72 7.28 20.02
C VAL A 179 -3.50 8.62 20.71
N LYS A 180 -3.92 9.70 20.06
CA LYS A 180 -3.97 11.04 20.64
C LYS A 180 -5.43 11.48 20.77
N ILE A 181 -5.89 11.62 22.01
CA ILE A 181 -7.22 12.16 22.32
C ILE A 181 -7.17 13.68 22.16
N ILE A 182 -8.06 14.24 21.34
CA ILE A 182 -8.20 15.69 21.12
C ILE A 182 -9.16 16.27 22.15
N ASP A 183 -10.42 15.81 22.17
CA ASP A 183 -11.41 16.25 23.15
C ASP A 183 -12.30 15.05 23.51
N ASP A 184 -12.47 14.77 24.80
CA ASP A 184 -13.33 13.68 25.30
C ASP A 184 -14.53 14.19 26.11
N GLY A 185 -14.77 15.50 26.13
CA GLY A 185 -15.85 16.08 26.93
C GLY A 185 -15.56 16.24 28.41
N GLU A 186 -14.54 15.54 28.95
CA GLU A 186 -14.32 15.36 30.38
C GLU A 186 -12.91 15.70 30.83
N LYS A 187 -11.94 14.84 30.57
CA LYS A 187 -10.56 14.93 31.08
C LYS A 187 -9.65 15.66 30.09
N TYR A 188 -9.80 15.39 28.80
CA TYR A 188 -9.05 16.03 27.73
C TYR A 188 -9.96 17.05 27.06
N ARG A 189 -9.70 18.34 27.31
CA ARG A 189 -10.51 19.45 26.79
C ARG A 189 -9.62 20.37 25.98
N GLU A 190 -10.01 20.59 24.74
CA GLU A 190 -9.34 21.57 23.88
C GLU A 190 -10.12 22.89 23.85
N ASN A 191 -9.40 23.97 23.55
CA ASN A 191 -9.97 25.29 23.43
C ASN A 191 -10.43 25.53 21.99
N TRP A 192 -11.69 25.19 21.72
CA TRP A 192 -12.33 25.44 20.44
C TRP A 192 -12.49 26.94 20.20
N ILE A 193 -12.14 27.36 18.98
CA ILE A 193 -12.34 28.73 18.51
C ILE A 193 -13.76 28.82 17.96
N VAL A 194 -14.54 29.71 18.56
CA VAL A 194 -15.96 29.90 18.26
C VAL A 194 -16.15 31.24 17.58
N SER A 195 -16.79 31.23 16.42
CA SER A 195 -17.11 32.45 15.68
C SER A 195 -18.16 33.30 16.42
N LYS A 196 -18.25 34.60 16.12
CA LYS A 196 -19.12 35.55 16.86
C LYS A 196 -20.60 35.15 16.88
N ASP A 197 -21.05 34.45 15.85
CA ASP A 197 -22.42 33.98 15.64
C ASP A 197 -22.59 32.47 15.90
N ALA A 198 -21.54 31.80 16.35
CA ALA A 198 -21.56 30.39 16.73
C ALA A 198 -21.62 30.24 18.25
N VAL A 199 -22.11 29.10 18.72
CA VAL A 199 -22.22 28.78 20.14
C VAL A 199 -21.64 27.39 20.37
N THR A 200 -20.93 27.23 21.48
CA THR A 200 -20.55 25.91 21.99
C THR A 200 -20.83 25.79 23.47
N THR A 201 -21.33 24.64 23.89
CA THR A 201 -21.64 24.33 25.29
C THR A 201 -21.26 22.89 25.59
N ARG A 202 -20.75 22.63 26.79
CA ARG A 202 -20.56 21.27 27.29
C ARG A 202 -21.80 20.87 28.08
N GLU A 203 -22.42 19.77 27.68
CA GLU A 203 -23.63 19.25 28.31
C GLU A 203 -23.53 17.74 28.51
N PHE A 204 -24.20 17.22 29.53
CA PHE A 204 -24.25 15.79 29.77
C PHE A 204 -25.30 15.16 28.84
N ASP A 205 -24.87 14.24 27.98
CA ASP A 205 -25.77 13.48 27.12
C ASP A 205 -26.23 12.21 27.84
N SER A 206 -27.54 12.05 28.00
CA SER A 206 -28.12 10.92 28.73
C SER A 206 -28.04 9.59 27.97
N GLU A 207 -27.96 9.60 26.64
CA GLU A 207 -27.86 8.40 25.81
C GLU A 207 -26.43 7.83 25.87
N LEU A 208 -25.43 8.69 25.67
CA LEU A 208 -24.02 8.31 25.78
C LEU A 208 -23.52 8.17 27.22
N LYS A 209 -24.25 8.73 28.19
CA LYS A 209 -23.85 8.82 29.61
C LYS A 209 -22.48 9.47 29.79
N ALA A 210 -22.20 10.48 28.99
CA ALA A 210 -20.93 11.20 28.96
C ALA A 210 -21.17 12.69 28.71
N ASN A 211 -20.22 13.52 29.10
CA ASN A 211 -20.23 14.93 28.70
C ASN A 211 -19.85 15.05 27.23
N VAL A 212 -20.61 15.86 26.48
CA VAL A 212 -20.38 16.09 25.05
C VAL A 212 -20.20 17.57 24.76
N LEU A 213 -19.56 17.88 23.65
CA LEU A 213 -19.47 19.23 23.13
C LEU A 213 -20.61 19.47 22.14
N ARG A 214 -21.63 20.21 22.57
CA ARG A 214 -22.65 20.72 21.67
C ARG A 214 -22.15 21.99 20.99
N PHE A 215 -22.42 22.10 19.70
CA PHE A 215 -22.13 23.29 18.92
C PHE A 215 -23.34 23.70 18.07
N SER A 216 -23.39 24.98 17.71
CA SER A 216 -24.37 25.54 16.78
C SER A 216 -23.69 26.62 15.96
N THR A 217 -23.89 26.59 14.65
CA THR A 217 -23.40 27.59 13.69
C THR A 217 -24.58 28.12 12.88
N THR A 218 -24.39 29.25 12.21
CA THR A 218 -25.37 29.79 11.24
C THR A 218 -25.04 29.30 9.82
N ASP A 219 -25.90 29.63 8.86
CA ASP A 219 -25.68 29.31 7.44
C ASP A 219 -24.60 30.22 6.80
N HIS A 220 -24.07 31.20 7.54
CA HIS A 220 -22.99 32.04 7.05
C HIS A 220 -21.68 31.26 7.00
N VAL A 221 -20.95 31.38 5.88
CA VAL A 221 -19.68 30.66 5.63
C VAL A 221 -18.61 30.93 6.71
N SER A 222 -18.66 32.10 7.36
CA SER A 222 -17.75 32.45 8.45
C SER A 222 -18.14 31.88 9.81
N SER A 223 -19.33 31.28 9.94
CA SER A 223 -19.84 30.73 11.19
C SER A 223 -19.31 29.32 11.43
N GLN A 224 -18.25 29.23 12.23
CA GLN A 224 -17.60 27.95 12.49
C GLN A 224 -17.17 27.80 13.95
N VAL A 225 -17.17 26.53 14.39
CA VAL A 225 -16.50 26.07 15.61
C VAL A 225 -15.38 25.15 15.16
N TRP A 226 -14.14 25.53 15.44
CA TRP A 226 -12.96 24.84 14.89
C TRP A 226 -11.80 24.86 15.87
N LEU A 227 -10.82 24.00 15.64
CA LEU A 227 -9.57 24.00 16.38
C LEU A 227 -8.42 23.66 15.45
N LYS A 228 -7.24 24.20 15.76
CA LYS A 228 -6.03 23.90 14.99
C LYS A 228 -5.38 22.62 15.52
N VAL A 229 -5.50 21.54 14.75
CA VAL A 229 -4.85 20.27 15.05
C VAL A 229 -3.45 20.27 14.44
N ASN A 230 -2.39 20.23 15.25
CA ASN A 230 -1.02 20.06 14.74
C ASN A 230 -0.55 18.61 14.94
N ILE A 231 -1.08 17.72 14.09
CA ILE A 231 -0.73 16.31 14.03
C ILE A 231 -0.05 16.08 12.67
N SER A 232 1.18 15.57 12.68
CA SER A 232 1.98 15.32 11.47
C SER A 232 2.24 13.83 11.22
N GLN A 233 1.76 12.97 12.11
CA GLN A 233 1.86 11.52 12.04
C GLN A 233 0.52 10.98 12.55
N ASP A 234 0.06 9.84 12.02
CA ASP A 234 -1.23 9.22 12.34
C ASP A 234 -2.42 9.98 11.74
N PHE A 235 -3.02 9.41 10.69
CA PHE A 235 -4.06 10.05 9.86
C PHE A 235 -5.41 9.31 9.90
N VAL A 236 -5.62 8.48 10.91
CA VAL A 236 -6.93 7.85 11.17
C VAL A 236 -7.66 8.69 12.21
N LEU A 237 -8.73 9.36 11.78
CA LEU A 237 -9.60 10.15 12.64
C LEU A 237 -10.72 9.26 13.16
N SER A 238 -11.01 9.33 14.46
CA SER A 238 -12.18 8.67 15.05
C SER A 238 -12.89 9.63 16.01
N MET A 239 -14.22 9.69 15.95
CA MET A 239 -15.03 10.49 16.87
C MET A 239 -16.46 9.98 16.95
N ASP A 240 -17.12 10.25 18.07
CA ASP A 240 -18.57 10.09 18.20
C ASP A 240 -19.24 11.41 17.80
N LEU A 241 -20.16 11.33 16.84
CA LEU A 241 -20.72 12.49 16.16
C LEU A 241 -22.22 12.32 15.99
N MET A 242 -22.97 13.39 16.26
CA MET A 242 -24.37 13.54 15.87
C MET A 242 -24.55 14.89 15.19
N LEU A 243 -24.94 14.87 13.92
CA LEU A 243 -25.19 16.08 13.13
C LEU A 243 -26.68 16.22 12.83
N LYS A 244 -27.17 17.46 12.83
CA LYS A 244 -28.49 17.80 12.29
C LYS A 244 -28.44 17.87 10.77
N PRO A 245 -29.59 17.76 10.06
CA PRO A 245 -29.63 18.01 8.62
C PRO A 245 -28.98 19.34 8.24
N ASN A 246 -28.37 19.40 7.05
CA ASN A 246 -27.61 20.55 6.54
C ASN A 246 -26.38 20.93 7.37
N SER A 247 -25.87 20.02 8.21
CA SER A 247 -24.61 20.19 8.90
C SER A 247 -23.47 19.45 8.18
N SER A 248 -22.25 19.91 8.41
CA SER A 248 -21.03 19.30 7.90
C SER A 248 -19.89 19.40 8.90
N MET A 249 -18.97 18.44 8.84
CA MET A 249 -17.67 18.53 9.49
C MET A 249 -16.57 18.56 8.43
N THR A 250 -15.61 19.46 8.57
CA THR A 250 -14.47 19.56 7.64
C THR A 250 -13.17 19.23 8.34
N VAL A 251 -12.36 18.38 7.72
CA VAL A 251 -10.98 18.11 8.14
C VAL A 251 -10.05 18.71 7.10
N VAL A 252 -9.15 19.58 7.55
CA VAL A 252 -8.19 20.27 6.68
C VAL A 252 -6.86 19.54 6.75
N LEU A 253 -6.45 18.96 5.62
CA LEU A 253 -5.15 18.32 5.47
C LEU A 253 -4.18 19.29 4.83
N GLN A 254 -3.03 19.50 5.45
CA GLN A 254 -1.98 20.36 4.91
C GLN A 254 -0.72 19.55 4.66
N ASN A 255 -0.21 19.62 3.44
CA ASN A 255 1.13 19.14 3.15
C ASN A 255 2.16 20.25 3.47
N LYS A 256 2.97 20.04 4.52
CA LYS A 256 3.93 21.04 5.02
C LYS A 256 5.06 21.36 4.03
N GLU A 257 5.49 20.37 3.24
CA GLU A 257 6.55 20.56 2.25
C GLU A 257 6.03 21.34 1.03
N LYS A 258 4.80 21.03 0.63
CA LYS A 258 4.20 21.49 -0.64
C LYS A 258 3.36 22.75 -0.50
N LYS A 259 3.03 23.13 0.74
CA LYS A 259 2.04 24.16 1.10
C LYS A 259 0.68 23.92 0.44
N GLU A 260 0.34 22.66 0.18
CA GLU A 260 -0.97 22.28 -0.35
C GLU A 260 -1.96 22.08 0.78
N THR A 261 -3.22 22.38 0.51
CA THR A 261 -4.32 22.16 1.43
C THR A 261 -5.42 21.40 0.70
N VAL A 262 -5.97 20.40 1.35
CA VAL A 262 -7.12 19.62 0.87
C VAL A 262 -8.16 19.61 1.98
N TYR A 263 -9.42 19.80 1.63
CA TYR A 263 -10.55 19.88 2.54
C TYR A 263 -11.42 18.64 2.40
N LEU A 264 -11.47 17.81 3.44
CA LEU A 264 -12.35 16.64 3.51
C LEU A 264 -13.63 17.02 4.25
N HIS A 265 -14.74 17.12 3.53
CA HIS A 265 -16.07 17.48 4.03
C HIS A 265 -16.90 16.22 4.28
N TYR A 266 -17.27 15.97 5.51
CA TYR A 266 -18.23 14.94 5.90
C TYR A 266 -19.58 15.60 6.10
N VAL A 267 -20.46 15.44 5.11
CA VAL A 267 -21.72 16.18 5.00
C VAL A 267 -22.94 15.31 5.26
N THR A 268 -23.99 15.89 5.82
CA THR A 268 -25.28 15.21 6.03
C THR A 268 -26.04 15.01 4.71
N SER A 269 -25.59 14.04 3.92
CA SER A 269 -26.11 13.71 2.60
C SER A 269 -26.02 12.21 2.34
N THR A 270 -26.85 11.71 1.43
CA THR A 270 -26.77 10.33 0.91
C THR A 270 -25.82 10.20 -0.27
N GLN A 271 -25.27 11.32 -0.78
CA GLN A 271 -24.29 11.30 -1.88
C GLN A 271 -23.01 10.61 -1.42
N LEU A 272 -22.57 9.58 -2.14
CA LEU A 272 -21.44 8.75 -1.70
C LEU A 272 -20.13 9.53 -1.58
N ILE A 273 -19.67 10.09 -2.70
CA ILE A 273 -18.46 10.91 -2.80
C ILE A 273 -18.59 11.84 -4.00
N TYR A 274 -18.06 13.05 -3.88
CA TYR A 274 -17.77 13.94 -5.02
C TYR A 274 -16.62 14.89 -4.66
N ALA A 275 -15.98 15.49 -5.65
CA ALA A 275 -14.90 16.45 -5.45
C ALA A 275 -15.11 17.69 -6.30
N GLN A 276 -14.70 18.84 -5.78
CA GLN A 276 -14.67 20.12 -6.45
C GLN A 276 -13.39 20.86 -6.02
N GLU A 277 -12.48 21.08 -6.97
CA GLU A 277 -11.17 21.70 -6.69
C GLU A 277 -10.40 20.96 -5.60
N ASP A 278 -10.03 21.61 -4.50
CA ASP A 278 -9.36 21.02 -3.32
C ASP A 278 -10.35 20.56 -2.22
N HIS A 279 -11.65 20.53 -2.53
CA HIS A 279 -12.71 20.09 -1.63
C HIS A 279 -13.24 18.71 -2.03
N ILE A 280 -13.13 17.73 -1.14
CA ILE A 280 -13.65 16.36 -1.32
C ILE A 280 -14.78 16.16 -0.32
N TYR A 281 -15.93 15.71 -0.80
CA TYR A 281 -17.16 15.59 -0.02
C TYR A 281 -17.57 14.13 0.09
N TYR A 282 -17.83 13.69 1.32
CA TYR A 282 -18.35 12.39 1.69
C TYR A 282 -19.70 12.55 2.36
N GLY A 283 -20.74 11.93 1.81
CA GLY A 283 -22.02 11.81 2.50
C GLY A 283 -21.92 10.82 3.65
N ILE A 284 -22.21 11.29 4.85
CA ILE A 284 -22.29 10.46 6.06
C ILE A 284 -23.73 10.14 6.46
N GLY A 285 -24.71 10.41 5.58
CA GLY A 285 -26.11 10.13 5.80
C GLY A 285 -26.85 11.26 6.50
N VAL A 286 -28.18 11.13 6.58
CA VAL A 286 -29.08 12.18 7.07
C VAL A 286 -29.66 11.88 8.45
N ASP A 287 -29.47 10.66 8.96
CA ASP A 287 -29.98 10.25 10.27
C ASP A 287 -29.34 11.04 11.40
N GLN A 288 -30.18 11.73 12.18
CA GLN A 288 -29.80 12.41 13.40
C GLN A 288 -29.70 11.41 14.56
N LYS A 289 -28.66 10.60 14.56
CA LYS A 289 -28.34 9.64 15.62
C LYS A 289 -26.85 9.67 15.93
N TRP A 290 -26.50 9.37 17.18
CA TRP A 290 -25.11 9.17 17.56
C TRP A 290 -24.48 8.05 16.73
N ARG A 291 -23.28 8.31 16.21
CA ARG A 291 -22.48 7.33 15.49
C ARG A 291 -21.00 7.54 15.75
N ARG A 292 -20.24 6.46 15.71
CA ARG A 292 -18.77 6.53 15.66
C ARG A 292 -18.32 6.65 14.21
N LEU A 293 -17.76 7.79 13.86
CA LEU A 293 -17.15 8.05 12.56
C LEU A 293 -15.65 7.76 12.65
N THR A 294 -15.16 6.75 11.94
CA THR A 294 -13.73 6.43 11.81
C THR A 294 -13.30 6.53 10.35
N ARG A 295 -12.36 7.41 10.03
CA ARG A 295 -11.92 7.73 8.67
C ARG A 295 -10.41 7.68 8.54
N ASP A 296 -9.91 7.00 7.52
CA ASP A 296 -8.53 7.15 7.07
C ASP A 296 -8.45 8.36 6.13
N LEU A 297 -7.88 9.45 6.63
CA LEU A 297 -7.85 10.73 5.94
C LEU A 297 -6.97 10.69 4.69
N ILE A 298 -5.95 9.82 4.63
CA ILE A 298 -5.10 9.68 3.45
C ILE A 298 -5.85 8.95 2.34
N ILE A 299 -6.52 7.85 2.69
CA ILE A 299 -7.34 7.12 1.73
C ILE A 299 -8.49 8.00 1.22
N ASP A 300 -9.12 8.76 2.11
CA ASP A 300 -10.23 9.63 1.71
C ASP A 300 -9.79 10.76 0.77
N MET A 301 -8.63 11.34 1.03
CA MET A 301 -8.00 12.30 0.12
C MET A 301 -7.69 11.68 -1.24
N GLN A 302 -7.05 10.51 -1.25
CA GLN A 302 -6.63 9.83 -2.49
C GLN A 302 -7.81 9.43 -3.38
N LYS A 303 -8.91 8.97 -2.78
CA LYS A 303 -10.10 8.53 -3.53
C LYS A 303 -10.92 9.69 -4.10
N GLY A 304 -10.71 10.91 -3.60
CA GLY A 304 -11.31 12.10 -4.19
C GLY A 304 -10.70 12.49 -5.55
N HIS A 305 -9.37 12.40 -5.73
CA HIS A 305 -8.65 13.02 -6.85
C HIS A 305 -7.70 12.04 -7.56
N SER A 306 -8.01 11.63 -8.81
CA SER A 306 -7.11 10.76 -9.59
C SER A 306 -7.34 10.84 -11.11
N ALA A 307 -6.28 11.03 -11.91
CA ALA A 307 -6.37 10.98 -13.37
C ALA A 307 -6.82 9.61 -13.89
N MET A 308 -6.31 8.53 -13.29
CA MET A 308 -6.70 7.17 -13.63
C MET A 308 -8.21 6.96 -13.45
N SER A 309 -8.79 7.55 -12.38
CA SER A 309 -10.24 7.53 -12.17
C SER A 309 -11.00 8.25 -13.29
N GLN A 310 -10.48 9.38 -13.78
CA GLN A 310 -11.06 10.07 -14.95
C GLN A 310 -10.96 9.19 -16.21
N GLY A 311 -9.78 8.60 -16.47
CA GLY A 311 -9.58 7.66 -17.57
C GLY A 311 -10.59 6.52 -17.59
N HIS A 312 -10.73 5.80 -16.47
CA HIS A 312 -11.71 4.72 -16.33
C HIS A 312 -13.15 5.20 -16.48
N ALA A 313 -13.50 6.35 -15.89
CA ALA A 313 -14.84 6.92 -16.03
C ALA A 313 -15.15 7.25 -17.50
N ILE A 314 -14.20 7.85 -18.21
CA ILE A 314 -14.31 8.15 -19.64
C ILE A 314 -14.50 6.86 -20.44
N SER A 315 -13.63 5.86 -20.28
CA SER A 315 -13.74 4.55 -20.95
C SER A 315 -15.11 3.90 -20.78
N VAL A 316 -15.64 3.94 -19.56
CA VAL A 316 -16.97 3.39 -19.25
C VAL A 316 -18.08 4.20 -19.92
N LEU A 317 -18.06 5.52 -19.78
CA LEU A 317 -19.11 6.40 -20.28
C LEU A 317 -19.16 6.37 -21.82
N SER A 318 -18.01 6.30 -22.47
CA SER A 318 -17.88 6.11 -23.92
C SER A 318 -18.56 4.81 -24.36
N ARG A 319 -18.33 3.69 -23.65
CA ARG A 319 -18.99 2.40 -23.94
C ARG A 319 -20.49 2.44 -23.65
N ALA A 320 -20.91 3.10 -22.58
CA ALA A 320 -22.32 3.27 -22.23
C ALA A 320 -23.07 4.07 -23.30
N PHE A 321 -22.48 5.18 -23.79
CA PHE A 321 -23.03 5.94 -24.91
C PHE A 321 -23.12 5.09 -26.19
N TYR A 322 -22.02 4.42 -26.58
CA TYR A 322 -22.00 3.57 -27.76
C TYR A 322 -23.13 2.51 -27.77
N ARG A 323 -23.42 1.92 -26.61
CA ARG A 323 -24.45 0.88 -26.47
C ARG A 323 -25.87 1.43 -26.38
N SER A 324 -26.07 2.56 -25.73
CA SER A 324 -27.42 3.09 -25.42
C SER A 324 -27.90 4.17 -26.38
N GLY A 325 -26.98 4.88 -27.05
CA GLY A 325 -27.27 6.11 -27.79
C GLY A 325 -27.58 7.32 -26.89
N ASP A 326 -27.53 7.19 -25.56
CA ASP A 326 -27.85 8.29 -24.64
C ASP A 326 -26.71 9.30 -24.54
N ALA A 327 -26.92 10.46 -25.17
CA ALA A 327 -25.98 11.58 -25.17
C ALA A 327 -25.64 12.12 -23.77
N GLY A 328 -26.39 11.77 -22.72
CA GLY A 328 -26.05 12.06 -21.33
C GLY A 328 -24.70 11.45 -20.91
N TYR A 329 -24.40 10.22 -21.36
CA TYR A 329 -23.12 9.57 -21.09
C TYR A 329 -21.97 10.25 -21.85
N LEU A 330 -22.18 10.62 -23.11
CA LEU A 330 -21.19 11.35 -23.90
C LEU A 330 -20.84 12.70 -23.25
N ARG A 331 -21.85 13.48 -22.86
CA ARG A 331 -21.64 14.76 -22.15
C ARG A 331 -20.90 14.58 -20.82
N ALA A 332 -21.17 13.49 -20.10
CA ALA A 332 -20.46 13.18 -18.86
C ALA A 332 -18.98 12.84 -19.12
N ALA A 333 -18.69 12.06 -20.17
CA ALA A 333 -17.33 11.72 -20.57
C ALA A 333 -16.54 12.98 -20.98
N GLN A 334 -17.16 13.87 -21.75
CA GLN A 334 -16.56 15.14 -22.16
C GLN A 334 -16.26 16.07 -20.97
N ARG A 335 -17.15 16.12 -19.97
CA ARG A 335 -16.89 16.89 -18.73
C ARG A 335 -15.72 16.33 -17.91
N ALA A 336 -15.53 15.02 -17.92
CA ALA A 336 -14.41 14.37 -17.21
C ALA A 336 -13.03 14.80 -17.76
N LEU A 337 -12.95 15.30 -19.00
CA LEU A 337 -11.73 15.85 -19.58
C LEU A 337 -11.24 17.12 -18.87
N TYR A 338 -12.14 17.90 -18.26
CA TYR A 338 -11.79 19.17 -17.64
C TYR A 338 -10.68 19.04 -16.60
N LEU A 339 -10.81 18.06 -15.70
CA LEU A 339 -9.84 17.87 -14.61
C LEU A 339 -8.44 17.52 -15.13
N LEU A 340 -8.37 16.84 -16.28
CA LEU A 340 -7.13 16.44 -16.93
C LEU A 340 -6.34 17.62 -17.52
N ASP A 341 -6.98 18.77 -17.77
CA ASP A 341 -6.30 19.97 -18.28
C ASP A 341 -5.94 20.99 -17.18
N VAL A 342 -6.48 20.81 -15.97
CA VAL A 342 -6.16 21.66 -14.82
C VAL A 342 -4.83 21.20 -14.19
N PRO A 343 -3.84 22.10 -13.96
CA PRO A 343 -2.61 21.77 -13.26
C PRO A 343 -2.85 21.17 -11.88
N SER A 344 -2.03 20.19 -11.45
CA SER A 344 -2.13 19.58 -10.12
C SER A 344 -2.08 20.63 -9.00
N HIS A 345 -1.33 21.73 -9.22
CA HIS A 345 -1.25 22.81 -8.25
C HIS A 345 -2.49 23.70 -8.13
N ALA A 346 -3.41 23.60 -9.09
CA ALA A 346 -4.67 24.33 -9.16
C ALA A 346 -5.88 23.39 -8.97
N GLY A 347 -5.68 22.27 -8.26
CA GLY A 347 -6.76 21.31 -7.97
C GLY A 347 -7.09 20.32 -9.09
N GLY A 348 -6.27 20.26 -10.14
CA GLY A 348 -6.41 19.30 -11.23
C GLY A 348 -5.49 18.10 -11.12
N VAL A 349 -5.21 17.46 -12.26
CA VAL A 349 -4.30 16.30 -12.32
C VAL A 349 -3.21 16.42 -13.40
N LYS A 350 -3.05 17.60 -14.00
CA LYS A 350 -2.00 17.84 -15.01
C LYS A 350 -0.67 18.22 -14.37
N ALA A 351 0.37 17.46 -14.67
CA ALA A 351 1.76 17.76 -14.36
C ALA A 351 2.57 18.01 -15.65
N MET A 352 3.74 18.60 -15.49
CA MET A 352 4.71 18.81 -16.57
C MET A 352 6.07 18.24 -16.14
N TRP A 353 6.65 17.38 -16.95
CA TRP A 353 8.02 16.93 -16.83
C TRP A 353 8.94 17.92 -17.54
N MET A 354 9.83 18.56 -16.77
CA MET A 354 10.80 19.55 -17.25
C MET A 354 10.17 20.62 -18.14
N ASP A 355 8.98 21.08 -17.76
CA ASP A 355 8.17 22.09 -18.49
C ASP A 355 7.89 21.75 -19.98
N LYS A 356 8.05 20.49 -20.38
CA LYS A 356 7.97 20.06 -21.78
C LYS A 356 6.95 18.96 -22.01
N TYR A 357 7.01 17.87 -21.25
CA TYR A 357 6.15 16.71 -21.46
C TYR A 357 5.01 16.73 -20.46
N LEU A 358 3.77 16.70 -20.93
CA LEU A 358 2.62 16.67 -20.03
C LEU A 358 2.49 15.29 -19.39
N TRP A 359 1.86 15.25 -18.22
CA TRP A 359 1.52 14.01 -17.55
C TRP A 359 0.20 14.15 -16.81
N TYR A 360 -0.62 13.09 -16.84
CA TYR A 360 -1.85 13.01 -16.07
C TYR A 360 -1.58 12.19 -14.80
N GLU A 361 -1.53 12.85 -13.65
CA GLU A 361 -1.13 12.26 -12.38
C GLU A 361 -2.22 11.34 -11.83
N GLU A 362 -1.87 10.06 -11.61
CA GLU A 362 -2.70 9.14 -10.81
C GLU A 362 -2.96 9.72 -9.41
N TYR A 363 -1.92 10.33 -8.84
CA TYR A 363 -1.94 11.02 -7.55
C TYR A 363 -1.38 12.44 -7.73
N PRO A 364 -2.23 13.49 -7.79
CA PRO A 364 -1.77 14.86 -8.02
C PRO A 364 -0.97 15.39 -6.82
N THR A 365 0.33 15.15 -6.83
CA THR A 365 1.27 15.46 -5.74
C THR A 365 2.28 16.54 -6.17
N LYS A 366 2.91 17.25 -5.22
CA LYS A 366 4.04 18.19 -5.49
C LYS A 366 5.39 17.83 -4.81
N PRO A 367 6.52 17.63 -5.46
CA PRO A 367 6.64 17.48 -6.88
C PRO A 367 5.78 16.29 -7.35
N PRO A 368 5.41 16.29 -8.63
CA PRO A 368 4.66 15.20 -9.21
C PRO A 368 5.45 13.89 -9.13
N LEU A 369 4.72 12.77 -9.07
CA LEU A 369 5.33 11.44 -8.95
C LEU A 369 5.46 10.76 -10.31
N PHE A 370 4.64 11.11 -11.30
CA PHE A 370 4.66 10.51 -12.63
C PHE A 370 4.42 8.98 -12.59
N VAL A 371 3.36 8.54 -11.91
CA VAL A 371 2.99 7.11 -11.83
C VAL A 371 2.64 6.58 -13.23
N LEU A 372 3.29 5.50 -13.66
CA LEU A 372 3.21 5.00 -15.04
C LEU A 372 1.86 4.37 -15.38
N ASN A 373 1.39 3.43 -14.55
CA ASN A 373 0.18 2.67 -14.86
C ASN A 373 -1.06 3.57 -14.96
N GLY A 374 -1.27 4.50 -14.01
CA GLY A 374 -2.41 5.40 -14.01
C GLY A 374 -2.41 6.37 -15.18
N PHE A 375 -1.23 6.83 -15.60
CA PHE A 375 -1.10 7.66 -16.80
C PHE A 375 -1.55 6.90 -18.05
N ILE A 376 -1.05 5.68 -18.25
CA ILE A 376 -1.43 4.88 -19.43
C ILE A 376 -2.94 4.58 -19.44
N TYR A 377 -3.55 4.20 -18.31
CA TYR A 377 -5.01 4.01 -18.26
C TYR A 377 -5.79 5.29 -18.58
N THR A 378 -5.26 6.46 -18.21
CA THR A 378 -5.84 7.75 -18.60
C THR A 378 -5.81 7.93 -20.12
N LEU A 379 -4.70 7.59 -20.78
CA LEU A 379 -4.58 7.62 -22.25
C LEU A 379 -5.60 6.69 -22.91
N LEU A 380 -5.83 5.49 -22.36
CA LEU A 380 -6.83 4.56 -22.90
C LEU A 380 -8.26 5.14 -22.82
N GLY A 381 -8.59 5.82 -21.73
CA GLY A 381 -9.86 6.56 -21.62
C GLY A 381 -10.01 7.65 -22.67
N LEU A 382 -8.96 8.45 -22.88
CA LEU A 382 -8.95 9.49 -23.91
C LEU A 382 -9.12 8.92 -25.32
N TYR A 383 -8.42 7.83 -25.63
CA TYR A 383 -8.56 7.13 -26.91
C TYR A 383 -9.98 6.59 -27.12
N ASP A 384 -10.55 5.94 -26.10
CA ASP A 384 -11.92 5.42 -26.17
C ASP A 384 -12.94 6.53 -26.48
N LEU A 385 -12.84 7.69 -25.81
CA LEU A 385 -13.74 8.82 -26.09
C LEU A 385 -13.54 9.38 -27.49
N HIS A 386 -12.30 9.58 -27.93
CA HIS A 386 -12.02 10.04 -29.28
C HIS A 386 -12.65 9.15 -30.36
N VAL A 387 -12.48 7.83 -30.26
CA VAL A 387 -13.05 6.88 -31.23
C VAL A 387 -14.58 6.96 -31.25
N ILE A 388 -15.20 7.12 -30.08
CA ILE A 388 -16.65 7.21 -29.93
C ILE A 388 -17.23 8.55 -30.39
N GLU A 389 -16.48 9.66 -30.27
CA GLU A 389 -16.86 10.97 -30.84
C GLU A 389 -16.83 10.99 -32.38
N GLY A 390 -16.09 10.06 -32.99
CA GLY A 390 -16.00 9.86 -34.44
C GLY A 390 -14.94 10.72 -35.11
N GLU A 391 -14.39 10.21 -36.22
CA GLU A 391 -13.22 10.75 -36.93
C GLU A 391 -13.40 12.17 -37.48
N ASN A 392 -14.65 12.60 -37.72
CA ASN A 392 -14.98 13.92 -38.28
C ASN A 392 -15.13 15.04 -37.22
N SER A 393 -14.92 14.73 -35.94
CA SER A 393 -15.06 15.70 -34.85
C SER A 393 -13.70 16.27 -34.41
N ILE A 394 -13.67 17.57 -34.08
CA ILE A 394 -12.53 18.16 -33.35
C ILE A 394 -12.61 17.62 -31.91
N SER A 395 -11.97 16.48 -31.67
CA SER A 395 -11.98 15.81 -30.38
C SER A 395 -10.86 16.35 -29.48
N LEU A 396 -11.24 17.02 -28.40
CA LEU A 396 -10.31 17.41 -27.34
C LEU A 396 -9.62 16.17 -26.74
N ALA A 397 -10.36 15.06 -26.59
CA ALA A 397 -9.82 13.81 -26.11
C ALA A 397 -8.70 13.29 -27.01
N LYS A 398 -8.84 13.42 -28.35
CA LYS A 398 -7.77 13.08 -29.29
C LYS A 398 -6.50 13.89 -29.04
N LYS A 399 -6.63 15.22 -28.95
CA LYS A 399 -5.47 16.10 -28.71
C LYS A 399 -4.76 15.70 -27.41
N MET A 400 -5.52 15.50 -26.34
CA MET A 400 -5.01 15.10 -25.03
C MET A 400 -4.34 13.71 -25.06
N PHE A 401 -4.88 12.78 -25.84
CA PHE A 401 -4.26 11.48 -26.08
C PHE A 401 -2.94 11.62 -26.85
N ASP A 402 -2.92 12.35 -27.96
CA ASP A 402 -1.74 12.55 -28.80
C ASP A 402 -0.59 13.20 -27.99
N ASP A 403 -0.89 14.28 -27.26
CA ASP A 403 0.09 14.98 -26.41
C ASP A 403 0.60 14.06 -25.27
N GLY A 404 -0.29 13.23 -24.72
CA GLY A 404 0.05 12.22 -23.72
C GLY A 404 0.93 11.09 -24.27
N MET A 405 0.68 10.62 -25.49
CA MET A 405 1.49 9.60 -26.17
C MET A 405 2.89 10.11 -26.52
N VAL A 406 3.03 11.38 -26.94
CA VAL A 406 4.33 12.04 -27.11
C VAL A 406 5.13 12.00 -25.80
N SER A 407 4.46 12.33 -24.69
CA SER A 407 5.07 12.37 -23.36
C SER A 407 5.45 10.98 -22.86
N LEU A 408 4.55 9.99 -23.02
CA LEU A 408 4.81 8.59 -22.68
C LEU A 408 6.07 8.10 -23.38
N LYS A 409 6.14 8.24 -24.70
CA LYS A 409 7.27 7.73 -25.50
C LYS A 409 8.59 8.39 -25.14
N ALA A 410 8.57 9.69 -24.84
CA ALA A 410 9.78 10.40 -24.40
C ALA A 410 10.27 9.95 -23.02
N LEU A 411 9.35 9.66 -22.10
CA LEU A 411 9.68 9.34 -20.70
C LEU A 411 9.79 7.85 -20.40
N LEU A 412 9.26 6.97 -21.27
CA LEU A 412 9.24 5.53 -21.07
C LEU A 412 10.62 4.93 -20.71
N PRO A 413 11.75 5.37 -21.32
CA PRO A 413 13.08 4.89 -20.93
C PRO A 413 13.45 5.18 -19.47
N LEU A 414 12.91 6.24 -18.86
CA LEU A 414 13.19 6.61 -17.46
C LEU A 414 12.58 5.61 -16.47
N PHE A 415 11.59 4.83 -16.89
CA PHE A 415 10.97 3.79 -16.08
C PHE A 415 11.68 2.44 -16.22
N ASP A 416 12.68 2.30 -17.10
CA ASP A 416 13.39 1.05 -17.34
C ASP A 416 14.62 0.94 -16.41
N THR A 417 14.68 -0.13 -15.59
CA THR A 417 15.82 -0.35 -14.68
C THR A 417 16.93 -1.18 -15.31
N GLY A 418 16.71 -1.73 -16.51
CA GLY A 418 17.54 -2.77 -17.11
C GLY A 418 17.24 -4.18 -16.60
N SER A 419 16.39 -4.35 -15.59
CA SER A 419 15.99 -5.67 -15.05
C SER A 419 14.59 -5.68 -14.43
N GLY A 420 13.76 -4.69 -14.76
CA GLY A 420 12.43 -4.45 -14.21
C GLY A 420 11.92 -3.09 -14.68
N SER A 421 10.92 -2.54 -14.00
CA SER A 421 10.47 -1.16 -14.22
C SER A 421 10.32 -0.41 -12.91
N PHE A 422 10.41 0.91 -12.93
CA PHE A 422 9.97 1.76 -11.82
C PHE A 422 8.45 1.96 -11.85
N TYR A 423 7.84 2.13 -10.68
CA TYR A 423 6.42 2.45 -10.52
C TYR A 423 6.14 3.92 -10.86
N ASP A 424 7.06 4.78 -10.44
CA ASP A 424 6.99 6.23 -10.53
C ASP A 424 8.40 6.82 -10.71
N LEU A 425 8.50 8.12 -10.98
CA LEU A 425 9.77 8.82 -11.16
C LEU A 425 10.21 9.59 -9.91
N ARG A 426 9.80 9.14 -8.71
CA ARG A 426 10.10 9.86 -7.47
C ARG A 426 11.58 10.00 -7.16
N HIS A 427 12.42 9.13 -7.71
CA HIS A 427 13.87 9.22 -7.55
C HIS A 427 14.47 10.39 -8.31
N PHE A 428 13.86 10.80 -9.42
CA PHE A 428 14.22 12.04 -10.11
C PHE A 428 13.62 13.26 -9.43
N THR A 429 12.38 13.17 -8.96
CA THR A 429 11.65 14.36 -8.48
C THR A 429 11.91 14.70 -7.01
N LEU A 430 12.13 13.69 -6.16
CA LEU A 430 12.39 13.85 -4.72
C LEU A 430 13.85 13.57 -4.35
N GLY A 431 14.68 13.04 -5.25
CA GLY A 431 16.07 12.66 -4.94
C GLY A 431 16.17 11.49 -3.95
N VAL A 432 15.15 10.65 -3.87
CA VAL A 432 15.10 9.46 -2.98
C VAL A 432 15.38 8.18 -3.76
N SER A 433 15.51 7.05 -3.06
CA SER A 433 15.67 5.75 -3.70
C SER A 433 14.51 5.46 -4.68
N PRO A 434 14.79 4.85 -5.84
CA PRO A 434 13.76 4.49 -6.81
C PRO A 434 12.68 3.58 -6.24
N ASN A 435 11.44 3.85 -6.62
CA ASN A 435 10.31 2.98 -6.31
C ASN A 435 10.19 1.91 -7.40
N ILE A 436 10.88 0.79 -7.20
CA ILE A 436 10.84 -0.35 -8.13
C ILE A 436 9.42 -0.93 -8.13
N ALA A 437 8.84 -1.08 -9.32
CA ALA A 437 7.54 -1.71 -9.46
C ALA A 437 7.65 -3.18 -9.05
N ARG A 438 6.81 -3.57 -8.09
CA ARG A 438 6.55 -4.98 -7.78
C ARG A 438 6.15 -5.73 -9.05
N TRP A 439 6.41 -7.04 -9.10
CA TRP A 439 6.21 -7.84 -10.32
C TRP A 439 4.78 -7.82 -10.88
N ASP A 440 3.77 -7.59 -10.04
CA ASP A 440 2.37 -7.40 -10.44
C ASP A 440 2.15 -6.08 -11.21
N TYR A 441 2.74 -4.98 -10.73
CA TYR A 441 2.75 -3.72 -11.46
C TYR A 441 3.63 -3.78 -12.71
N HIS A 442 4.79 -4.44 -12.64
CA HIS A 442 5.63 -4.65 -13.82
C HIS A 442 4.87 -5.38 -14.94
N ALA A 443 4.16 -6.47 -14.60
CA ALA A 443 3.30 -7.17 -15.55
C ALA A 443 2.16 -6.29 -16.09
N THR A 444 1.60 -5.41 -15.25
CA THR A 444 0.59 -4.43 -15.68
C THR A 444 1.17 -3.48 -16.73
N HIS A 445 2.37 -2.95 -16.50
CA HIS A 445 3.05 -2.08 -17.47
C HIS A 445 3.30 -2.79 -18.80
N VAL A 446 3.78 -4.04 -18.77
CA VAL A 446 3.98 -4.87 -19.98
C VAL A 446 2.68 -5.01 -20.78
N ASN A 447 1.59 -5.38 -20.12
CA ASN A 447 0.27 -5.53 -20.75
C ASN A 447 -0.24 -4.22 -21.35
N GLN A 448 -0.06 -3.11 -20.62
CA GLN A 448 -0.43 -1.77 -21.09
C GLN A 448 0.35 -1.36 -22.33
N LEU A 449 1.66 -1.61 -22.37
CA LEU A 449 2.50 -1.31 -23.55
C LEU A 449 2.15 -2.19 -24.75
N TYR A 450 1.85 -3.48 -24.54
CA TYR A 450 1.34 -4.34 -25.62
C TYR A 450 0.02 -3.81 -26.18
N LEU A 451 -0.90 -3.36 -25.32
CA LEU A 451 -2.16 -2.77 -25.76
C LEU A 451 -1.92 -1.47 -26.55
N LEU A 452 -1.10 -0.55 -26.04
CA LEU A 452 -0.76 0.70 -26.74
C LEU A 452 -0.04 0.45 -28.08
N SER A 453 0.77 -0.60 -28.19
CA SER A 453 1.43 -0.96 -29.46
C SER A 453 0.46 -1.38 -30.57
N GLY A 454 -0.78 -1.75 -30.21
CA GLY A 454 -1.86 -1.97 -31.18
C GLY A 454 -2.54 -0.67 -31.63
N LEU A 455 -2.32 0.44 -30.92
CA LEU A 455 -2.94 1.75 -31.18
C LEU A 455 -1.96 2.74 -31.84
N ASP A 456 -0.66 2.66 -31.54
CA ASP A 456 0.41 3.49 -32.10
C ASP A 456 1.53 2.57 -32.65
N PRO A 457 1.91 2.69 -33.94
CA PRO A 457 2.92 1.83 -34.56
C PRO A 457 4.37 2.14 -34.14
N ASP A 458 4.60 3.14 -33.29
CA ASP A 458 5.94 3.51 -32.83
C ASP A 458 6.65 2.31 -32.15
N PRO A 459 7.83 1.90 -32.67
CA PRO A 459 8.51 0.70 -32.21
C PRO A 459 8.96 0.75 -30.75
N ILE A 460 9.03 1.93 -30.13
CA ILE A 460 9.44 2.06 -28.72
C ILE A 460 8.52 1.28 -27.78
N LEU A 461 7.21 1.23 -28.08
CA LEU A 461 6.21 0.58 -27.24
C LEU A 461 6.40 -0.94 -27.25
N ILE A 462 6.42 -1.54 -28.45
CA ILE A 462 6.55 -2.98 -28.61
C ILE A 462 7.94 -3.49 -28.20
N ASN A 463 9.00 -2.74 -28.48
CA ASN A 463 10.36 -3.11 -28.09
C ASN A 463 10.54 -3.06 -26.58
N THR A 464 9.94 -2.07 -25.91
CA THR A 464 9.97 -1.97 -24.45
C THR A 464 9.12 -3.06 -23.80
N ALA A 465 7.91 -3.33 -24.31
CA ALA A 465 7.06 -4.42 -23.82
C ALA A 465 7.78 -5.78 -23.84
N LYS A 466 8.39 -6.15 -24.98
CA LYS A 466 9.15 -7.41 -25.13
C LYS A 466 10.38 -7.48 -24.21
N ARG A 467 11.08 -6.36 -24.05
CA ARG A 467 12.25 -6.28 -23.17
C ARG A 467 11.84 -6.48 -21.71
N TRP A 468 10.80 -5.77 -21.27
CA TRP A 468 10.25 -5.86 -19.91
C TRP A 468 9.66 -7.25 -19.62
N GLU A 469 8.95 -7.86 -20.57
CA GLU A 469 8.53 -9.25 -20.46
C GLU A 469 9.73 -10.20 -20.23
N GLY A 470 10.86 -9.95 -20.89
CA GLY A 470 12.11 -10.67 -20.66
C GLY A 470 12.64 -10.57 -19.23
N TYR A 471 12.45 -9.44 -18.56
CA TYR A 471 12.91 -9.22 -17.17
C TYR A 471 12.20 -10.14 -16.20
N MET A 472 10.92 -10.48 -16.45
CA MET A 472 10.17 -11.46 -15.66
C MET A 472 10.78 -12.87 -15.72
N GLN A 473 11.64 -13.14 -16.71
CA GLN A 473 12.38 -14.39 -16.90
C GLN A 473 13.87 -14.27 -16.51
N GLY A 474 14.25 -13.19 -15.81
CA GLY A 474 15.63 -12.97 -15.37
C GLY A 474 16.57 -12.46 -16.47
N LYS A 475 16.06 -12.08 -17.65
CA LYS A 475 16.87 -11.35 -18.63
C LYS A 475 17.21 -9.98 -18.07
N ARG A 476 18.34 -9.44 -18.50
CA ARG A 476 18.79 -8.08 -18.15
C ARG A 476 19.20 -7.36 -19.42
N ALA A 477 19.11 -6.04 -19.42
CA ALA A 477 19.76 -5.23 -20.44
C ALA A 477 21.27 -5.53 -20.43
N ALA A 478 21.89 -5.50 -21.61
CA ALA A 478 23.33 -5.66 -21.72
C ALA A 478 24.04 -4.53 -20.93
N HIS A 479 25.08 -4.88 -20.18
CA HIS A 479 26.01 -3.90 -19.65
C HIS A 479 27.08 -3.57 -20.71
N ASN A 480 27.78 -2.45 -20.51
CA ASN A 480 28.86 -2.00 -21.38
C ASN A 480 30.13 -2.86 -21.29
#